data_AF-T0KB81-F1
#
_entry.id   AF-T0KB81-F1
#
_cell.length_a   1.000
_cell.length_b   1.000
_cell.length_c   1.000
_cell.angle_alpha   90.00
_cell.angle_beta   90.00
_cell.angle_gamma   90.00
#
_symmetry.space_group_name_H-M   'P 1'
#
loop_
_entity.id
_entity.type
_entity.pdbx_description
1 polymer ?
#
loop_
_entity_poly.entity_id
_entity_poly.type
_entity_poly.pdbx_seq_one_letter_code
_entity_poly.pdbx_strand_id
1 'polypeptide(L)'
;MESLPRELIDLIIQQCIALGPRNFVCDLRLVCRAFDRYLKPYACKTIALEFSRLSKTSRRRQPDIDALQTIGYHCKSMYIDLMVLRDELEVEFLSTIFDRIPSMKPFVQTLQREYCMSPSSFTTIDYRNTVDTILFNCQFVNSLRLNLPFQLVGHRCNAATMILANTFSAFSRRPEDSVALKTLVLENVSDQAVVDLWTNPSDVLAIMRAILELEHLVISFRRHEVDPPRVAFFSTCLWDLIRNADILQTLCLAGTDDDRPPRGLKQTKAWNMTLDEWRARALPPPQVILPCLTALELKRVEVTPEVLRCAARNFGCTLRELYLNEVYLKAEQGQNLNEDSKQILWIGLPNQRPGLDDDWMAMTIRESCPKLQNCRASFLGYDLYTRDDLPPSPAPSSPDFDFVDPCGLGRSIAQRFVEVALGYAQPPAMDGSTVSYLPSLSSNDYLLKQMRPRARALRVTEYDVNAYQTAVRNVTSGWQRSIDGVFPNCNSGTLEELHYIAETACQGMNEIQRQRNEHMNQGEGADGGGGGDGHGDGGNGGAGAGGGGGLAENLLNLNFAEE
;
A
#
# COMPACT_ATOMS: atom_id res chain seq x y z
N MET A 1 -23.84 33.65 22.76
CA MET A 1 -22.76 33.10 21.90
C MET A 1 -22.18 34.14 20.95
N GLU A 2 -23.02 34.91 20.23
CA GLU A 2 -22.54 35.96 19.31
C GLU A 2 -21.76 37.11 19.96
N SER A 3 -21.91 37.31 21.27
CA SER A 3 -21.18 38.30 22.07
C SER A 3 -19.84 37.82 22.63
N LEU A 4 -19.45 36.56 22.38
CA LEU A 4 -18.17 36.05 22.86
C LEU A 4 -17.00 36.71 22.09
N PRO A 5 -15.88 37.01 22.79
CA PRO A 5 -14.62 37.34 22.14
C PRO A 5 -14.24 36.29 21.10
N ARG A 6 -13.65 36.76 20.00
CA ARG A 6 -13.24 35.90 18.88
C ARG A 6 -12.31 34.78 19.35
N GLU A 7 -11.38 35.09 20.23
CA GLU A 7 -10.37 34.17 20.75
C GLU A 7 -11.03 32.99 21.47
N LEU A 8 -12.14 33.24 22.19
CA LEU A 8 -12.90 32.18 22.84
C LEU A 8 -13.66 31.33 21.83
N ILE A 9 -14.22 31.93 20.78
CA ILE A 9 -14.90 31.17 19.72
C ILE A 9 -13.90 30.27 18.98
N ASP A 10 -12.73 30.82 18.62
CA ASP A 10 -11.66 30.07 17.94
C ASP A 10 -11.19 28.90 18.81
N LEU A 11 -10.99 29.10 20.12
CA LEU A 11 -10.63 28.03 21.06
C LEU A 11 -11.72 26.95 21.20
N ILE A 12 -12.99 27.34 21.27
CA ILE A 12 -14.11 26.39 21.31
C ILE A 12 -14.14 25.55 20.02
N ILE A 13 -14.03 26.20 18.86
CA ILE A 13 -14.04 25.50 17.56
C ILE A 13 -12.86 24.53 17.47
N GLN A 14 -11.65 24.95 17.84
CA GLN A 14 -10.47 24.07 17.85
C GLN A 14 -10.65 22.87 18.77
N GLN A 15 -11.21 23.08 19.97
CA GLN A 15 -11.49 21.98 20.89
C GLN A 15 -12.54 21.02 20.32
N CYS A 16 -13.60 21.54 19.70
CA CYS A 16 -14.63 20.70 19.06
C CYS A 16 -14.08 19.91 17.87
N ILE A 17 -13.20 20.51 17.07
CA ILE A 17 -12.49 19.83 15.97
C ILE A 17 -11.61 18.71 16.52
N ALA A 18 -10.87 18.96 17.60
CA ALA A 18 -9.97 17.97 18.19
C ALA A 18 -10.72 16.77 18.80
N LEU A 19 -11.98 16.97 19.23
CA LEU A 19 -12.76 15.95 19.95
C LEU A 19 -13.83 15.25 19.10
N GLY A 20 -14.22 15.80 17.95
CA GLY A 20 -15.45 15.40 17.28
C GLY A 20 -15.31 15.14 15.77
N PRO A 21 -16.14 14.25 15.21
CA PRO A 21 -16.14 13.99 13.77
C PRO A 21 -16.67 15.21 13.00
N ARG A 22 -16.21 15.39 11.76
CA ARG A 22 -16.51 16.57 10.93
C ARG A 22 -18.01 16.91 10.87
N ASN A 23 -18.87 15.92 10.68
CA ASN A 23 -20.33 16.14 10.56
C ASN A 23 -20.94 16.74 11.84
N PHE A 24 -20.50 16.28 13.02
CA PHE A 24 -20.92 16.86 14.30
C PHE A 24 -20.42 18.30 14.44
N VAL A 25 -19.16 18.55 14.08
CA VAL A 25 -18.58 19.91 14.17
C VAL A 25 -19.28 20.86 13.20
N CYS A 26 -19.67 20.38 12.01
CA CYS A 26 -20.43 21.15 11.02
C CYS A 26 -21.74 21.73 11.58
N ASP A 27 -22.41 21.07 12.52
CA ASP A 27 -23.65 21.57 13.11
C ASP A 27 -23.45 22.80 13.99
N LEU A 28 -22.21 23.05 14.45
CA LEU A 28 -21.87 24.27 15.19
C LEU A 28 -22.10 25.54 14.35
N ARG A 29 -22.14 25.44 13.02
CA ARG A 29 -22.52 26.57 12.13
C ARG A 29 -23.91 27.13 12.45
N LEU A 30 -24.80 26.33 13.04
CA LEU A 30 -26.17 26.73 13.37
C LEU A 30 -26.27 27.50 14.69
N VAL A 31 -25.18 27.56 15.48
CA VAL A 31 -25.18 28.24 16.79
C VAL A 31 -25.37 29.75 16.61
N CYS A 32 -24.58 30.38 15.73
CA CYS A 32 -24.71 31.79 15.36
C CYS A 32 -23.83 32.13 14.14
N ARG A 33 -23.94 33.36 13.61
CA ARG A 33 -23.16 33.78 12.42
C ARG A 33 -21.66 33.74 12.63
N ALA A 34 -21.20 34.03 13.85
CA ALA A 34 -19.78 33.99 14.18
C ALA A 34 -19.23 32.56 14.06
N PHE A 35 -19.93 31.56 14.62
CA PHE A 35 -19.53 30.17 14.51
C PHE A 35 -19.52 29.69 13.06
N ASP A 36 -20.54 30.00 12.26
CA ASP A 36 -20.55 29.68 10.82
C ASP A 36 -19.32 30.25 10.10
N ARG A 37 -19.02 31.53 10.31
CA ARG A 37 -17.89 32.20 9.66
C ARG A 37 -16.54 31.61 10.06
N TYR A 38 -16.32 31.34 11.35
CA TYR A 38 -15.03 30.87 11.86
C TYR A 38 -14.82 29.36 11.69
N LEU A 39 -15.90 28.59 11.52
CA LEU A 39 -15.82 27.16 11.27
C LEU A 39 -15.47 26.83 9.81
N LYS A 40 -15.97 27.62 8.85
CA LYS A 40 -15.79 27.39 7.39
C LYS A 40 -14.34 27.10 6.96
N PRO A 41 -13.30 27.83 7.43
CA PRO A 41 -11.91 27.52 7.10
C PRO A 41 -11.44 26.10 7.46
N TYR A 42 -12.07 25.47 8.45
CA TYR A 42 -11.77 24.10 8.88
C TYR A 42 -12.75 23.11 8.24
N ALA A 43 -14.05 23.35 8.38
CA ALA A 43 -15.09 22.43 7.93
C ALA A 43 -15.21 22.35 6.40
N CYS A 44 -14.79 23.36 5.65
CA CYS A 44 -14.80 23.37 4.18
C CYS A 44 -13.42 23.15 3.56
N LYS A 45 -12.41 22.80 4.37
CA LYS A 45 -11.02 22.64 3.91
C LYS A 45 -10.84 21.50 2.91
N THR A 46 -11.58 20.40 3.09
CA THR A 46 -11.56 19.24 2.19
C THR A 46 -12.87 19.09 1.43
N ILE A 47 -12.77 18.99 0.11
CA ILE A 47 -13.88 18.59 -0.77
C ILE A 47 -13.86 17.06 -0.87
N ALA A 48 -14.93 16.40 -0.43
CA ALA A 48 -15.08 14.96 -0.55
C ALA A 48 -16.02 14.62 -1.71
N LEU A 49 -15.51 13.89 -2.70
CA LEU A 49 -16.22 13.42 -3.87
C LEU A 49 -16.25 11.88 -3.86
N GLU A 50 -17.26 11.34 -3.20
CA GLU A 50 -17.52 9.89 -3.17
C GLU A 50 -18.28 9.44 -4.42
N PHE A 51 -18.14 8.17 -4.79
CA PHE A 51 -18.91 7.52 -5.85
C PHE A 51 -20.40 7.85 -5.80
N SER A 52 -21.00 7.77 -4.61
CA SER A 52 -22.42 8.03 -4.40
C SER A 52 -22.82 9.46 -4.80
N ARG A 53 -21.93 10.45 -4.70
CA ARG A 53 -22.22 11.84 -5.10
C ARG A 53 -22.12 12.07 -6.61
N LEU A 54 -21.49 11.16 -7.34
CA LEU A 54 -21.39 11.18 -8.79
C LEU A 54 -22.52 10.42 -9.46
N SER A 55 -22.90 9.27 -8.89
CA SER A 55 -23.92 8.39 -9.46
C SER A 55 -25.30 9.03 -9.46
N LYS A 56 -25.96 9.05 -10.63
CA LYS A 56 -27.34 9.53 -10.80
C LYS A 56 -28.37 8.63 -10.09
N THR A 57 -28.01 7.38 -9.76
CA THR A 57 -28.91 6.39 -9.12
C THR A 57 -28.84 6.38 -7.60
N SER A 58 -27.79 6.96 -6.99
CA SER A 58 -27.53 6.86 -5.55
C SER A 58 -28.54 7.57 -4.64
N ARG A 59 -29.43 8.39 -5.22
CA ARG A 59 -30.35 9.32 -4.53
C ARG A 59 -29.64 10.34 -3.62
N ARG A 60 -28.31 10.39 -3.61
CA ARG A 60 -27.54 11.39 -2.88
C ARG A 60 -27.51 12.69 -3.69
N ARG A 61 -27.46 13.81 -2.97
CA ARG A 61 -27.36 15.13 -3.61
C ARG A 61 -26.00 15.26 -4.29
N GLN A 62 -26.02 15.55 -5.58
CA GLN A 62 -24.82 15.86 -6.37
C GLN A 62 -24.15 17.16 -5.87
N PRO A 63 -22.85 17.37 -6.17
CA PRO A 63 -22.15 18.60 -5.81
C PRO A 63 -22.89 19.86 -6.26
N ASP A 64 -23.10 20.78 -5.33
CA ASP A 64 -23.74 22.07 -5.59
C ASP A 64 -22.68 23.09 -6.05
N ILE A 65 -22.63 23.36 -7.35
CA ILE A 65 -21.61 24.22 -7.95
C ILE A 65 -21.73 25.67 -7.47
N ASP A 66 -22.95 26.17 -7.25
CA ASP A 66 -23.17 27.53 -6.76
C ASP A 66 -22.64 27.68 -5.34
N ALA A 67 -22.75 26.63 -4.52
CA ALA A 67 -22.13 26.63 -3.19
C ALA A 67 -20.60 26.76 -3.29
N LEU A 68 -19.95 26.10 -4.25
CA LEU A 68 -18.50 26.16 -4.43
C LEU A 68 -18.00 27.57 -4.76
N GLN A 69 -18.79 28.39 -5.46
CA GLN A 69 -18.43 29.80 -5.69
C GLN A 69 -18.32 30.59 -4.37
N THR A 70 -19.03 30.16 -3.32
CA THR A 70 -19.05 30.85 -2.02
C THR A 70 -18.07 30.29 -0.99
N ILE A 71 -17.64 29.03 -1.13
CA ILE A 71 -16.74 28.36 -0.15
C ILE A 71 -15.42 27.89 -0.75
N GLY A 72 -15.26 27.91 -2.08
CA GLY A 72 -14.12 27.32 -2.78
C GLY A 72 -12.77 27.90 -2.38
N TYR A 73 -12.72 29.15 -1.89
CA TYR A 73 -11.50 29.76 -1.37
C TYR A 73 -10.98 29.13 -0.06
N HIS A 74 -11.85 28.46 0.69
CA HIS A 74 -11.48 27.68 1.88
C HIS A 74 -10.95 26.29 1.52
N CYS A 75 -11.28 25.75 0.36
CA CYS A 75 -10.91 24.40 -0.04
C CYS A 75 -9.42 24.32 -0.38
N LYS A 76 -8.67 23.51 0.37
CA LYS A 76 -7.23 23.26 0.19
C LYS A 76 -6.92 21.82 -0.19
N SER A 77 -7.83 20.90 0.11
CA SER A 77 -7.66 19.48 -0.17
C SER A 77 -8.87 18.92 -0.93
N MET A 78 -8.62 17.93 -1.78
CA MET A 78 -9.64 17.16 -2.48
C MET A 78 -9.46 15.69 -2.14
N TYR A 79 -10.54 15.03 -1.76
CA TYR A 79 -10.61 13.59 -1.56
C TYR A 79 -11.62 13.01 -2.54
N ILE A 80 -11.16 12.13 -3.42
CA ILE A 80 -12.00 11.43 -4.38
C ILE A 80 -11.99 9.95 -4.00
N ASP A 81 -13.17 9.40 -3.70
CA ASP A 81 -13.32 8.00 -3.30
C ASP A 81 -14.19 7.24 -4.29
N LEU A 82 -13.55 6.40 -5.10
CA LEU A 82 -14.17 5.60 -6.15
C LEU A 82 -13.96 4.11 -5.94
N MET A 83 -13.62 3.71 -4.72
CA MET A 83 -13.31 2.32 -4.39
C MET A 83 -14.43 1.35 -4.78
N VAL A 84 -15.70 1.73 -4.65
CA VAL A 84 -16.87 0.89 -5.01
C VAL A 84 -17.14 0.82 -6.51
N LEU A 85 -16.59 1.73 -7.32
CA LEU A 85 -16.76 1.70 -8.78
C LEU A 85 -16.23 0.38 -9.33
N ARG A 86 -17.02 -0.30 -10.17
CA ARG A 86 -16.67 -1.57 -10.80
C ARG A 86 -16.18 -1.36 -12.22
N ASP A 87 -15.32 -2.28 -12.65
CA ASP A 87 -14.94 -2.40 -14.05
C ASP A 87 -15.99 -3.20 -14.82
N GLU A 88 -16.28 -2.81 -16.06
CA GLU A 88 -17.25 -3.53 -16.90
C GLU A 88 -16.80 -4.97 -17.16
N LEU A 89 -15.50 -5.20 -17.36
CA LEU A 89 -14.96 -6.55 -17.59
C LEU A 89 -15.08 -7.43 -16.34
N GLU A 90 -14.96 -6.85 -15.15
CA GLU A 90 -15.17 -7.55 -13.88
C GLU A 90 -16.64 -8.00 -13.76
N VAL A 91 -17.58 -7.10 -14.10
CA VAL A 91 -19.01 -7.42 -14.03
C VAL A 91 -19.41 -8.44 -15.11
N GLU A 92 -18.85 -8.36 -16.32
CA GLU A 92 -19.03 -9.37 -17.37
C GLU A 92 -18.51 -10.74 -16.94
N PHE A 93 -17.36 -10.78 -16.27
CA PHE A 93 -16.80 -12.00 -15.71
C PHE A 93 -17.72 -12.60 -14.64
N LEU A 94 -18.18 -11.79 -13.67
CA LEU A 94 -19.14 -12.23 -12.65
C LEU A 94 -20.46 -12.69 -13.27
N SER A 95 -20.96 -12.00 -14.29
CA SER A 95 -22.14 -12.40 -15.07
C SER A 95 -21.98 -13.79 -15.66
N THR A 96 -20.83 -14.05 -16.28
CA THR A 96 -20.51 -15.35 -16.88
C THR A 96 -20.44 -16.47 -15.83
N ILE A 97 -19.80 -16.21 -14.68
CA ILE A 97 -19.73 -17.16 -13.57
C ILE A 97 -21.12 -17.45 -13.00
N PHE A 98 -21.94 -16.42 -12.80
CA PHE A 98 -23.23 -16.51 -12.13
C PHE A 98 -24.42 -16.80 -13.05
N ASP A 99 -24.21 -16.99 -14.36
CA ASP A 99 -25.28 -17.23 -15.34
C ASP A 99 -26.21 -18.40 -14.93
N ARG A 100 -25.61 -19.43 -14.30
CA ARG A 100 -26.30 -20.63 -13.81
C ARG A 100 -26.96 -20.48 -12.43
N ILE A 101 -26.80 -19.34 -11.76
CA ILE A 101 -27.41 -19.06 -10.46
C ILE A 101 -28.50 -17.98 -10.62
N PRO A 102 -29.79 -18.35 -10.74
CA PRO A 102 -30.87 -17.38 -10.91
C PRO A 102 -30.95 -16.30 -9.82
N SER A 103 -30.63 -16.64 -8.56
CA SER A 103 -30.64 -15.70 -7.44
C SER A 103 -29.60 -14.59 -7.57
N MET A 104 -28.55 -14.79 -8.37
CA MET A 104 -27.47 -13.82 -8.59
C MET A 104 -27.72 -12.87 -9.76
N LYS A 105 -28.74 -13.13 -10.60
CA LYS A 105 -29.09 -12.24 -11.73
C LYS A 105 -29.40 -10.80 -11.30
N PRO A 106 -30.20 -10.54 -10.24
CA PRO A 106 -30.47 -9.19 -9.77
C PRO A 106 -29.20 -8.48 -9.29
N PHE A 107 -28.29 -9.22 -8.64
CA PHE A 107 -27.01 -8.68 -8.17
C PHE A 107 -26.14 -8.19 -9.33
N VAL A 108 -25.93 -9.03 -10.35
CA VAL A 108 -25.13 -8.66 -11.54
C VAL A 108 -25.75 -7.47 -12.28
N GLN A 109 -27.08 -7.46 -12.45
CA GLN A 109 -27.78 -6.32 -13.06
C GLN A 109 -27.60 -5.03 -12.26
N THR A 110 -27.59 -5.13 -10.93
CA THR A 110 -27.35 -4.01 -10.03
C THR A 110 -25.93 -3.49 -10.18
N LEU A 111 -24.91 -4.36 -10.18
CA LEU A 111 -23.51 -3.96 -10.44
C LEU A 111 -23.37 -3.22 -11.76
N GLN A 112 -23.92 -3.77 -12.85
CA GLN A 112 -23.81 -3.18 -14.17
C GLN A 112 -24.50 -1.81 -14.26
N ARG A 113 -25.69 -1.68 -13.67
CA ARG A 113 -26.49 -0.44 -13.76
C ARG A 113 -26.00 0.65 -12.82
N GLU A 114 -25.62 0.28 -11.60
CA GLU A 114 -25.44 1.21 -10.50
C GLU A 114 -23.98 1.43 -10.10
N TYR A 115 -23.07 0.48 -10.39
CA TYR A 115 -21.68 0.51 -9.94
C TYR A 115 -20.64 0.56 -11.07
N CYS A 116 -21.01 0.35 -12.33
CA CYS A 116 -20.13 0.60 -13.47
C CYS A 116 -20.24 2.06 -13.96
N MET A 117 -19.24 2.59 -14.66
CA MET A 117 -19.39 3.86 -15.39
C MET A 117 -20.31 3.66 -16.59
N SER A 118 -21.51 4.24 -16.54
CA SER A 118 -22.54 4.07 -17.55
C SER A 118 -23.42 5.33 -17.64
N PRO A 119 -24.24 5.48 -18.70
CA PRO A 119 -25.21 6.57 -18.75
C PRO A 119 -26.19 6.59 -17.57
N SER A 120 -26.51 5.43 -16.96
CA SER A 120 -27.40 5.33 -15.80
C SER A 120 -26.76 5.79 -14.50
N SER A 121 -25.46 5.54 -14.29
CA SER A 121 -24.71 6.01 -13.12
C SER A 121 -24.06 7.36 -13.43
N PHE A 122 -22.81 7.36 -13.90
CA PHE A 122 -22.10 8.48 -14.50
C PHE A 122 -21.08 7.95 -15.52
N THR A 123 -20.81 8.74 -16.54
CA THR A 123 -19.81 8.41 -17.57
C THR A 123 -18.44 9.01 -17.23
N THR A 124 -17.39 8.59 -17.94
CA THR A 124 -16.05 9.21 -17.85
C THR A 124 -16.09 10.72 -18.14
N ILE A 125 -16.97 11.16 -19.05
CA ILE A 125 -17.18 12.57 -19.37
C ILE A 125 -17.85 13.30 -18.21
N ASP A 126 -18.87 12.70 -17.60
CA ASP A 126 -19.55 13.26 -16.41
C ASP A 126 -18.56 13.44 -15.25
N TYR A 127 -17.70 12.42 -15.02
CA TYR A 127 -16.64 12.48 -14.01
C TYR A 127 -15.67 13.63 -14.28
N ARG A 128 -15.09 13.69 -15.47
CA ARG A 128 -14.13 14.73 -15.85
C ARG A 128 -14.73 16.13 -15.71
N ASN A 129 -15.93 16.36 -16.24
CA ASN A 129 -16.60 17.64 -16.15
C ASN A 129 -16.84 18.07 -14.70
N THR A 130 -17.19 17.11 -13.83
CA THR A 130 -17.39 17.38 -12.40
C THR A 130 -16.08 17.80 -11.74
N VAL A 131 -14.99 17.08 -11.97
CA VAL A 131 -13.67 17.40 -11.41
C VAL A 131 -13.15 18.74 -11.95
N ASP A 132 -13.25 18.99 -13.26
CA ASP A 132 -12.86 20.26 -13.88
C ASP A 132 -13.63 21.44 -13.25
N THR A 133 -14.94 21.29 -13.05
CA THR A 133 -15.79 22.33 -12.45
C THR A 133 -15.43 22.58 -10.98
N ILE A 134 -15.16 21.52 -10.21
CA ILE A 134 -14.73 21.65 -8.81
C ILE A 134 -13.40 22.40 -8.73
N LEU A 135 -12.41 21.98 -9.51
CA LEU A 135 -11.07 22.58 -9.50
C LEU A 135 -11.08 24.04 -10.00
N PHE A 136 -11.95 24.36 -10.96
CA PHE A 136 -12.15 25.74 -11.40
C PHE A 136 -12.61 26.66 -10.26
N ASN A 137 -13.57 26.21 -9.44
CA ASN A 137 -14.09 26.98 -8.31
C ASN A 137 -13.18 26.94 -7.07
N CYS A 138 -12.26 25.96 -7.00
CA CYS A 138 -11.45 25.67 -5.82
C CYS A 138 -9.94 25.79 -6.12
N GLN A 139 -9.54 27.00 -6.53
CA GLN A 139 -8.19 27.32 -7.01
C GLN A 139 -7.07 27.07 -5.98
N PHE A 140 -7.39 26.94 -4.70
CA PHE A 140 -6.42 26.71 -3.63
C PHE A 140 -6.22 25.24 -3.25
N VAL A 141 -6.81 24.30 -3.99
CA VAL A 141 -6.56 22.87 -3.79
C VAL A 141 -5.11 22.55 -4.15
N ASN A 142 -4.31 22.20 -3.14
CA ASN A 142 -2.91 21.80 -3.28
C ASN A 142 -2.65 20.37 -2.80
N SER A 143 -3.67 19.67 -2.32
CA SER A 143 -3.57 18.31 -1.80
C SER A 143 -4.67 17.44 -2.39
N LEU A 144 -4.30 16.27 -2.91
CA LEU A 144 -5.22 15.31 -3.51
C LEU A 144 -5.05 13.95 -2.85
N ARG A 145 -6.15 13.37 -2.38
CA ARG A 145 -6.27 11.93 -2.09
C ARG A 145 -7.21 11.32 -3.12
N LEU A 146 -6.74 10.32 -3.85
CA LEU A 146 -7.52 9.60 -4.85
C LEU A 146 -7.50 8.11 -4.51
N ASN A 147 -8.66 7.60 -4.10
CA ASN A 147 -8.86 6.18 -3.85
C ASN A 147 -9.50 5.53 -5.08
N LEU A 148 -8.69 4.75 -5.80
CA LEU A 148 -9.08 4.14 -7.06
C LEU A 148 -10.01 2.94 -6.87
N PRO A 149 -10.74 2.54 -7.93
CA PRO A 149 -11.57 1.34 -7.96
C PRO A 149 -10.84 0.09 -7.43
N PHE A 150 -11.46 -0.60 -6.47
CA PHE A 150 -10.89 -1.80 -5.85
C PHE A 150 -11.40 -3.06 -6.56
N GLN A 151 -10.62 -3.78 -7.35
CA GLN A 151 -11.18 -5.00 -7.99
C GLN A 151 -11.39 -6.13 -6.98
N LEU A 152 -12.58 -6.74 -6.98
CA LEU A 152 -12.88 -7.95 -6.23
C LEU A 152 -12.40 -9.19 -6.98
N VAL A 153 -12.54 -9.16 -8.31
CA VAL A 153 -12.16 -10.28 -9.19
C VAL A 153 -11.46 -9.79 -10.45
N GLY A 154 -10.49 -10.58 -10.92
CA GLY A 154 -9.68 -10.25 -12.09
C GLY A 154 -8.52 -9.31 -11.78
N HIS A 155 -7.71 -9.05 -12.80
CA HIS A 155 -6.47 -8.27 -12.69
C HIS A 155 -6.44 -7.01 -13.58
N ARG A 156 -7.51 -6.76 -14.35
CA ARG A 156 -7.58 -5.66 -15.32
C ARG A 156 -8.65 -4.67 -14.91
N CYS A 157 -8.25 -3.43 -14.62
CA CYS A 157 -9.16 -2.34 -14.26
C CYS A 157 -9.00 -1.15 -15.20
N ASN A 158 -9.79 -1.12 -16.28
CA ASN A 158 -9.85 0.04 -17.17
C ASN A 158 -10.42 1.26 -16.46
N ALA A 159 -11.36 1.06 -15.52
CA ALA A 159 -11.93 2.12 -14.71
C ALA A 159 -10.85 2.88 -13.92
N ALA A 160 -9.92 2.18 -13.27
CA ALA A 160 -8.83 2.82 -12.52
C ALA A 160 -7.95 3.69 -13.43
N THR A 161 -7.54 3.16 -14.59
CA THR A 161 -6.77 3.90 -15.61
C THR A 161 -7.50 5.16 -16.05
N MET A 162 -8.79 5.04 -16.41
CA MET A 162 -9.59 6.17 -16.87
C MET A 162 -9.74 7.25 -15.80
N ILE A 163 -10.04 6.87 -14.56
CA ILE A 163 -10.18 7.81 -13.45
C ILE A 163 -8.86 8.53 -13.19
N LEU A 164 -7.75 7.79 -13.13
CA LEU A 164 -6.43 8.36 -12.87
C LEU A 164 -6.03 9.34 -14.00
N ALA A 165 -6.17 8.93 -15.26
CA ALA A 165 -5.92 9.77 -16.44
C ALA A 165 -6.72 11.08 -16.40
N ASN A 166 -8.04 10.99 -16.22
CA ASN A 166 -8.92 12.15 -16.23
C ASN A 166 -8.66 13.08 -15.05
N THR A 167 -8.28 12.53 -13.89
CA THR A 167 -7.93 13.34 -12.71
C THR A 167 -6.67 14.17 -12.98
N PHE A 168 -5.59 13.56 -13.47
CA PHE A 168 -4.38 14.31 -13.83
C PHE A 168 -4.62 15.28 -15.00
N SER A 169 -5.47 14.89 -15.96
CA SER A 169 -5.93 15.78 -17.03
C SER A 169 -6.61 17.04 -16.49
N ALA A 170 -7.42 16.92 -15.44
CA ALA A 170 -8.10 18.06 -14.82
C ALA A 170 -7.11 18.94 -14.04
N PHE A 171 -6.21 18.33 -13.24
CA PHE A 171 -5.19 19.06 -12.49
C PHE A 171 -4.19 19.82 -13.37
N SER A 172 -3.84 19.26 -14.53
CA SER A 172 -2.91 19.87 -15.49
C SER A 172 -3.51 21.03 -16.30
N ARG A 173 -4.84 21.18 -16.31
CA ARG A 173 -5.56 22.25 -17.05
C ARG A 173 -6.19 23.29 -16.13
N ARG A 174 -5.78 23.34 -14.86
CA ARG A 174 -6.28 24.33 -13.92
C ARG A 174 -5.91 25.76 -14.36
N PRO A 175 -6.72 26.77 -14.01
CA PRO A 175 -6.40 28.18 -14.27
C PRO A 175 -5.02 28.57 -13.74
N GLU A 176 -4.34 29.51 -14.40
CA GLU A 176 -2.97 29.94 -14.04
C GLU A 176 -2.84 30.45 -12.59
N ASP A 177 -3.90 31.05 -12.04
CA ASP A 177 -3.95 31.54 -10.66
C ASP A 177 -4.09 30.41 -9.61
N SER A 178 -4.23 29.15 -10.05
CA SER A 178 -4.39 28.01 -9.14
C SER A 178 -3.08 27.64 -8.47
N VAL A 179 -3.13 27.33 -7.18
CA VAL A 179 -1.95 26.84 -6.45
C VAL A 179 -1.53 25.48 -6.98
N ALA A 180 -0.22 25.21 -7.05
CA ALA A 180 0.28 23.92 -7.50
C ALA A 180 -0.10 22.76 -6.54
N LEU A 181 -0.16 21.53 -7.08
CA LEU A 181 -0.39 20.32 -6.29
C LEU A 181 0.90 19.94 -5.56
N LYS A 182 0.88 19.99 -4.23
CA LYS A 182 2.02 19.71 -3.34
C LYS A 182 1.95 18.34 -2.67
N THR A 183 0.76 17.81 -2.45
CA THR A 183 0.55 16.53 -1.76
C THR A 183 -0.36 15.63 -2.57
N LEU A 184 0.10 14.40 -2.82
CA LEU A 184 -0.63 13.41 -3.58
C LEU A 184 -0.64 12.07 -2.84
N VAL A 185 -1.84 11.56 -2.59
CA VAL A 185 -2.08 10.23 -2.03
C VAL A 185 -2.87 9.44 -3.07
N LEU A 186 -2.25 8.41 -3.63
CA LEU A 186 -2.88 7.48 -4.57
C LEU A 186 -3.08 6.14 -3.89
N GLU A 187 -4.32 5.68 -3.83
CA GLU A 187 -4.67 4.41 -3.21
C GLU A 187 -5.21 3.41 -4.21
N ASN A 188 -4.97 2.13 -3.95
CA ASN A 188 -5.35 1.00 -4.81
C ASN A 188 -4.84 1.13 -6.26
N VAL A 189 -3.60 1.60 -6.43
CA VAL A 189 -2.97 1.71 -7.75
C VAL A 189 -2.55 0.33 -8.24
N SER A 190 -3.13 -0.14 -9.34
CA SER A 190 -2.67 -1.36 -9.99
C SER A 190 -1.46 -1.12 -10.88
N ASP A 191 -0.61 -2.13 -10.99
CA ASP A 191 0.50 -2.17 -11.96
C ASP A 191 0.00 -1.91 -13.39
N GLN A 192 -1.11 -2.53 -13.76
CA GLN A 192 -1.74 -2.37 -15.07
C GLN A 192 -2.16 -0.92 -15.34
N ALA A 193 -2.75 -0.23 -14.36
CA ALA A 193 -3.17 1.16 -14.56
C ALA A 193 -1.98 2.10 -14.81
N VAL A 194 -0.86 1.87 -14.11
CA VAL A 194 0.37 2.64 -14.33
C VAL A 194 0.94 2.37 -15.73
N VAL A 195 0.99 1.11 -16.15
CA VAL A 195 1.45 0.71 -17.49
C VAL A 195 0.57 1.35 -18.58
N ASP A 196 -0.75 1.24 -18.45
CA ASP A 196 -1.68 1.74 -19.47
C ASP A 196 -1.61 3.26 -19.63
N LEU A 197 -1.44 4.01 -18.53
CA LEU A 197 -1.22 5.46 -18.59
C LEU A 197 0.02 5.83 -19.40
N TRP A 198 1.08 5.03 -19.32
CA TRP A 198 2.33 5.26 -20.04
C TRP A 198 2.24 4.93 -21.53
N THR A 199 1.18 4.25 -21.98
CA THR A 199 0.95 3.98 -23.40
C THR A 199 0.33 5.17 -24.15
N ASN A 200 -0.25 6.14 -23.43
CA ASN A 200 -0.87 7.34 -24.01
C ASN A 200 -0.04 8.61 -23.74
N PRO A 201 0.60 9.20 -24.76
CA PRO A 201 1.42 10.40 -24.58
C PRO A 201 0.69 11.60 -23.97
N SER A 202 -0.63 11.73 -24.22
CA SER A 202 -1.41 12.84 -23.67
C SER A 202 -1.59 12.72 -22.15
N ASP A 203 -1.74 11.49 -21.67
CA ASP A 203 -1.89 11.20 -20.24
C ASP A 203 -0.54 11.40 -19.52
N VAL A 204 0.56 10.93 -20.11
CA VAL A 204 1.91 11.17 -19.59
C VAL A 204 2.19 12.68 -19.44
N LEU A 205 1.90 13.49 -20.48
CA LEU A 205 2.09 14.94 -20.41
C LEU A 205 1.22 15.60 -19.35
N ALA A 206 -0.02 15.13 -19.16
CA ALA A 206 -0.91 15.64 -18.12
C ALA A 206 -0.37 15.32 -16.72
N ILE A 207 0.10 14.08 -16.50
CA ILE A 207 0.70 13.64 -15.25
C ILE A 207 1.93 14.49 -14.91
N MET A 208 2.88 14.60 -15.85
CA MET A 208 4.11 15.38 -15.66
C MET A 208 3.83 16.82 -15.24
N ARG A 209 2.85 17.48 -15.87
CA ARG A 209 2.46 18.86 -15.51
C ARG A 209 1.79 18.93 -14.13
N ALA A 210 0.96 17.96 -13.79
CA ALA A 210 0.20 17.97 -12.55
C ALA A 210 1.10 17.76 -11.32
N ILE A 211 2.17 16.97 -11.43
CA ILE A 211 3.04 16.59 -10.30
C ILE A 211 4.36 17.36 -10.21
N LEU A 212 4.56 18.35 -11.07
CA LEU A 212 5.83 19.09 -11.17
C LEU A 212 6.30 19.69 -9.84
N GLU A 213 5.36 20.23 -9.06
CA GLU A 213 5.62 20.91 -7.77
C GLU A 213 5.30 20.02 -6.55
N LEU A 214 5.32 18.70 -6.76
CA LEU A 214 4.92 17.75 -5.73
C LEU A 214 6.01 17.60 -4.66
N GLU A 215 5.65 17.87 -3.39
CA GLU A 215 6.54 17.76 -2.22
C GLU A 215 6.33 16.42 -1.48
N HIS A 216 5.10 15.89 -1.51
CA HIS A 216 4.70 14.71 -0.75
C HIS A 216 3.93 13.71 -1.61
N LEU A 217 4.42 12.47 -1.68
CA LEU A 217 3.81 11.39 -2.46
C LEU A 217 3.61 10.14 -1.61
N VAL A 218 2.37 9.63 -1.58
CA VAL A 218 2.02 8.34 -1.02
C VAL A 218 1.35 7.51 -2.10
N ILE A 219 1.86 6.30 -2.35
CA ILE A 219 1.25 5.35 -3.29
C ILE A 219 1.05 4.02 -2.59
N SER A 220 -0.17 3.50 -2.65
CA SER A 220 -0.47 2.13 -2.24
C SER A 220 -0.75 1.25 -3.47
N PHE A 221 0.01 0.16 -3.62
CA PHE A 221 -0.02 -0.71 -4.80
C PHE A 221 -0.82 -1.98 -4.57
N ARG A 222 -1.48 -2.39 -5.66
CA ARG A 222 -2.10 -3.69 -5.89
C ARG A 222 -1.35 -4.38 -7.03
N ARG A 223 -0.58 -5.42 -6.75
CA ARG A 223 0.26 -6.04 -7.79
C ARG A 223 -0.26 -7.43 -8.14
N HIS A 224 -0.50 -7.61 -9.43
CA HIS A 224 -1.07 -8.83 -9.98
C HIS A 224 -0.30 -9.30 -11.21
N GLU A 225 0.55 -8.46 -11.79
CA GLU A 225 1.37 -8.83 -12.93
C GLU A 225 2.51 -9.75 -12.52
N VAL A 226 2.66 -10.84 -13.28
CA VAL A 226 3.66 -11.89 -13.03
C VAL A 226 4.54 -12.16 -14.24
N ASP A 227 4.15 -11.65 -15.43
CA ASP A 227 4.92 -11.78 -16.65
C ASP A 227 6.18 -10.88 -16.60
N PRO A 228 7.40 -11.45 -16.64
CA PRO A 228 8.63 -10.68 -16.39
C PRO A 228 8.81 -9.43 -17.29
N PRO A 229 8.53 -9.47 -18.60
CA PRO A 229 8.58 -8.28 -19.45
C PRO A 229 7.62 -7.17 -19.00
N ARG A 230 6.41 -7.51 -18.58
CA ARG A 230 5.41 -6.53 -18.11
C ARG A 230 5.74 -5.99 -16.72
N VAL A 231 6.28 -6.82 -15.83
CA VAL A 231 6.82 -6.38 -14.54
C VAL A 231 7.98 -5.40 -14.74
N ALA A 232 8.89 -5.69 -15.68
CA ALA A 232 9.99 -4.80 -16.02
C ALA A 232 9.49 -3.48 -16.62
N PHE A 233 8.45 -3.51 -17.47
CA PHE A 233 7.86 -2.29 -18.01
C PHE A 233 7.16 -1.46 -16.92
N PHE A 234 6.39 -2.09 -16.03
CA PHE A 234 5.81 -1.44 -14.86
C PHE A 234 6.88 -0.75 -14.00
N SER A 235 8.02 -1.42 -13.75
CA SER A 235 9.14 -0.83 -13.03
C SER A 235 9.59 0.50 -13.65
N THR A 236 9.75 0.53 -14.98
CA THR A 236 10.12 1.75 -15.71
C THR A 236 9.05 2.82 -15.58
N CYS A 237 7.78 2.49 -15.83
CA CYS A 237 6.66 3.43 -15.77
C CYS A 237 6.49 4.03 -14.37
N LEU A 238 6.57 3.22 -13.31
CA LEU A 238 6.45 3.68 -11.93
C LEU A 238 7.54 4.68 -11.57
N TRP A 239 8.79 4.33 -11.84
CA TRP A 239 9.90 5.21 -11.46
C TRP A 239 9.98 6.44 -12.36
N ASP A 240 9.60 6.35 -13.64
CA ASP A 240 9.43 7.51 -14.51
C ASP A 240 8.31 8.44 -14.00
N LEU A 241 7.20 7.90 -13.48
CA LEU A 241 6.16 8.72 -12.82
C LEU A 241 6.76 9.54 -11.69
N ILE A 242 7.48 8.88 -10.78
CA ILE A 242 8.06 9.50 -9.59
C ILE A 242 9.18 10.49 -9.96
N ARG A 243 9.96 10.21 -11.03
CA ARG A 243 11.06 11.07 -11.51
C ARG A 243 10.60 12.49 -11.79
N ASN A 244 9.38 12.68 -12.29
CA ASN A 244 8.87 14.00 -12.68
C ASN A 244 8.50 14.90 -11.50
N ALA A 245 8.56 14.40 -10.27
CA ALA A 245 8.43 15.19 -9.04
C ALA A 245 9.83 15.54 -8.49
N ASP A 246 10.58 16.41 -9.19
CA ASP A 246 11.98 16.71 -8.87
C ASP A 246 12.20 17.29 -7.46
N ILE A 247 11.20 18.00 -6.93
CA ILE A 247 11.25 18.62 -5.59
C ILE A 247 10.67 17.74 -4.48
N LEU A 248 10.40 16.46 -4.77
CA LEU A 248 9.79 15.52 -3.82
C LEU A 248 10.64 15.38 -2.55
N GLN A 249 10.02 15.66 -1.40
CA GLN A 249 10.67 15.63 -0.09
C GLN A 249 10.36 14.34 0.68
N THR A 250 9.14 13.80 0.53
CA THR A 250 8.70 12.60 1.23
C THR A 250 8.04 11.61 0.27
N LEU A 251 8.47 10.35 0.33
CA LEU A 251 7.92 9.26 -0.47
C LEU A 251 7.47 8.11 0.44
N CYS A 252 6.23 7.68 0.31
CA CYS A 252 5.72 6.47 0.93
C CYS A 252 5.23 5.49 -0.14
N LEU A 253 5.76 4.27 -0.12
CA LEU A 253 5.35 3.16 -0.98
C LEU A 253 4.77 2.04 -0.11
N ALA A 254 3.48 1.76 -0.30
CA ALA A 254 2.74 0.79 0.49
C ALA A 254 2.21 -0.37 -0.37
N GLY A 255 2.27 -1.60 0.12
CA GLY A 255 1.51 -2.72 -0.47
C GLY A 255 0.15 -2.88 0.22
N THR A 256 -0.86 -3.33 -0.52
CA THR A 256 -2.23 -3.56 0.00
C THR A 256 -2.67 -5.02 -0.05
N ASP A 257 -1.80 -5.95 -0.45
CA ASP A 257 -2.18 -7.32 -0.83
C ASP A 257 -2.19 -8.34 0.35
N ASP A 258 -1.80 -7.98 1.58
CA ASP A 258 -1.65 -8.97 2.67
C ASP A 258 -2.08 -8.44 4.05
N ASP A 259 -3.36 -8.63 4.42
CA ASP A 259 -3.92 -8.23 5.74
C ASP A 259 -3.64 -9.24 6.87
N ARG A 260 -2.84 -10.28 6.60
CA ARG A 260 -2.46 -11.25 7.64
C ARG A 260 -1.50 -10.61 8.66
N PRO A 261 -1.50 -11.09 9.92
CA PRO A 261 -0.55 -10.63 10.92
C PRO A 261 0.90 -10.73 10.43
N PRO A 262 1.77 -9.77 10.79
CA PRO A 262 3.15 -9.79 10.33
C PRO A 262 3.88 -11.06 10.77
N ARG A 263 4.63 -11.66 9.82
CA ARG A 263 5.41 -12.88 10.06
C ARG A 263 6.90 -12.57 10.02
N GLY A 264 7.69 -13.23 10.87
CA GLY A 264 9.16 -13.13 10.77
C GLY A 264 9.73 -13.79 9.52
N LEU A 265 9.04 -14.82 9.00
CA LEU A 265 9.46 -15.60 7.83
C LEU A 265 8.21 -16.06 7.04
N LYS A 266 8.17 -15.73 5.75
CA LYS A 266 7.29 -16.36 4.75
C LYS A 266 8.11 -17.40 3.99
N GLN A 267 7.55 -18.58 3.75
CA GLN A 267 8.23 -19.63 2.98
C GLN A 267 7.39 -20.02 1.77
N THR A 268 8.01 -19.94 0.61
CA THR A 268 7.48 -20.35 -0.68
C THR A 268 8.35 -21.47 -1.22
N LYS A 269 7.73 -22.57 -1.65
CA LYS A 269 8.41 -23.70 -2.27
C LYS A 269 8.12 -23.71 -3.77
N ALA A 270 9.01 -24.27 -4.57
CA ALA A 270 8.90 -24.19 -6.02
C ALA A 270 7.63 -24.86 -6.60
N TRP A 271 7.09 -25.88 -5.94
CA TRP A 271 5.80 -26.47 -6.32
C TRP A 271 4.57 -25.60 -5.97
N ASN A 272 4.71 -24.60 -5.09
CA ASN A 272 3.63 -23.66 -4.76
C ASN A 272 3.56 -22.48 -5.74
N MET A 273 4.72 -22.02 -6.24
CA MET A 273 4.85 -20.80 -7.03
C MET A 273 6.12 -20.83 -7.86
N THR A 274 6.04 -20.32 -9.08
CA THR A 274 7.24 -20.18 -9.92
C THR A 274 8.17 -19.09 -9.36
N LEU A 275 9.47 -19.20 -9.64
CA LEU A 275 10.46 -18.22 -9.20
C LEU A 275 10.17 -16.82 -9.76
N ASP A 276 9.74 -16.74 -11.03
CA ASP A 276 9.45 -15.47 -11.70
C ASP A 276 8.22 -14.78 -11.09
N GLU A 277 7.16 -15.53 -10.82
CA GLU A 277 5.99 -15.02 -10.10
C GLU A 277 6.37 -14.52 -8.70
N TRP A 278 7.19 -15.30 -7.98
CA TRP A 278 7.63 -14.91 -6.65
C TRP A 278 8.49 -13.64 -6.66
N ARG A 279 9.39 -13.49 -7.65
CA ARG A 279 10.20 -12.28 -7.85
C ARG A 279 9.36 -11.07 -8.27
N ALA A 280 8.35 -11.25 -9.10
CA ALA A 280 7.45 -10.19 -9.57
C ALA A 280 6.73 -9.47 -8.41
N ARG A 281 6.52 -10.15 -7.29
CA ARG A 281 5.94 -9.58 -6.06
C ARG A 281 6.90 -8.66 -5.30
N ALA A 282 8.16 -8.49 -5.71
CA ALA A 282 9.07 -7.52 -5.09
C ALA A 282 8.85 -6.10 -5.64
N LEU A 283 8.93 -5.09 -4.78
CA LEU A 283 8.93 -3.69 -5.22
C LEU A 283 10.06 -3.50 -6.24
N PRO A 284 9.85 -2.80 -7.37
CA PRO A 284 10.91 -2.59 -8.33
C PRO A 284 12.01 -1.67 -7.77
N PRO A 285 13.30 -1.94 -8.06
CA PRO A 285 14.39 -1.10 -7.58
C PRO A 285 14.36 0.29 -8.24
N PRO A 286 14.65 1.37 -7.49
CA PRO A 286 14.65 2.72 -8.05
C PRO A 286 15.73 2.92 -9.11
N GLN A 287 15.30 3.41 -10.27
CA GLN A 287 16.18 3.75 -11.41
C GLN A 287 16.32 5.27 -11.60
N VAL A 288 15.98 6.04 -10.56
CA VAL A 288 15.86 7.49 -10.58
C VAL A 288 16.57 8.09 -9.39
N ILE A 289 17.02 9.33 -9.53
CA ILE A 289 17.61 10.13 -8.46
C ILE A 289 16.55 11.15 -8.05
N LEU A 290 16.31 11.27 -6.75
CA LEU A 290 15.38 12.24 -6.18
C LEU A 290 16.18 13.19 -5.29
N PRO A 291 16.65 14.33 -5.83
CA PRO A 291 17.66 15.18 -5.18
C PRO A 291 17.14 15.90 -3.93
N CYS A 292 15.82 15.98 -3.76
CA CYS A 292 15.19 16.62 -2.61
C CYS A 292 14.63 15.62 -1.59
N LEU A 293 14.74 14.30 -1.83
CA LEU A 293 14.10 13.30 -0.98
C LEU A 293 14.79 13.24 0.38
N THR A 294 14.02 13.56 1.43
CA THR A 294 14.50 13.57 2.83
C THR A 294 13.87 12.47 3.67
N ALA A 295 12.69 11.96 3.31
CA ALA A 295 12.03 10.87 4.02
C ALA A 295 11.54 9.78 3.05
N LEU A 296 11.89 8.53 3.37
CA LEU A 296 11.40 7.34 2.66
C LEU A 296 10.67 6.42 3.64
N GLU A 297 9.44 6.07 3.31
CA GLU A 297 8.65 5.07 4.03
C GLU A 297 8.29 3.90 3.12
N LEU A 298 8.60 2.69 3.57
CA LEU A 298 8.19 1.44 2.94
C LEU A 298 7.28 0.70 3.91
N LYS A 299 6.06 0.37 3.46
CA LYS A 299 5.03 -0.26 4.31
C LYS A 299 4.40 -1.47 3.64
N ARG A 300 4.39 -2.63 4.30
CA ARG A 300 3.73 -3.85 3.78
C ARG A 300 4.22 -4.24 2.38
N VAL A 301 5.52 -4.15 2.14
CA VAL A 301 6.14 -4.45 0.84
C VAL A 301 7.18 -5.56 0.95
N GLU A 302 7.34 -6.30 -0.13
CA GLU A 302 8.42 -7.26 -0.31
C GLU A 302 9.50 -6.59 -1.15
N VAL A 303 10.77 -6.71 -0.76
CA VAL A 303 11.90 -6.04 -1.42
C VAL A 303 13.01 -7.05 -1.67
N THR A 304 13.71 -6.91 -2.80
CA THR A 304 15.01 -7.56 -2.99
C THR A 304 16.11 -6.68 -2.37
N PRO A 305 17.31 -7.23 -2.09
CA PRO A 305 18.45 -6.40 -1.67
C PRO A 305 18.72 -5.23 -2.63
N GLU A 306 18.54 -5.46 -3.93
CA GLU A 306 18.76 -4.45 -4.97
C GLU A 306 17.87 -3.21 -4.80
N VAL A 307 16.64 -3.36 -4.30
CA VAL A 307 15.75 -2.21 -4.03
C VAL A 307 16.37 -1.27 -3.01
N LEU A 308 16.86 -1.83 -1.90
CA LEU A 308 17.47 -1.05 -0.83
C LEU A 308 18.83 -0.48 -1.26
N ARG A 309 19.65 -1.25 -1.98
CA ARG A 309 20.92 -0.77 -2.54
C ARG A 309 20.71 0.40 -3.50
N CYS A 310 19.79 0.26 -4.45
CA CYS A 310 19.45 1.34 -5.39
C CYS A 310 18.87 2.55 -4.66
N ALA A 311 17.99 2.36 -3.67
CA ALA A 311 17.44 3.47 -2.89
C ALA A 311 18.54 4.21 -2.12
N ALA A 312 19.44 3.48 -1.48
CA ALA A 312 20.56 4.04 -0.74
C ALA A 312 21.54 4.78 -1.66
N ARG A 313 21.85 4.21 -2.83
CA ARG A 313 22.69 4.85 -3.85
C ARG A 313 22.08 6.13 -4.41
N ASN A 314 20.79 6.10 -4.74
CA ASN A 314 20.14 7.17 -5.48
C ASN A 314 19.62 8.29 -4.56
N PHE A 315 19.26 7.98 -3.31
CA PHE A 315 18.63 8.92 -2.37
C PHE A 315 19.43 9.14 -1.08
N GLY A 316 20.41 8.27 -0.77
CA GLY A 316 21.06 8.25 0.54
C GLY A 316 21.80 9.54 0.92
N CYS A 317 22.31 10.28 -0.07
CA CYS A 317 22.98 11.56 0.13
C CYS A 317 22.07 12.68 0.69
N THR A 318 20.75 12.53 0.57
CA THR A 318 19.74 13.53 0.98
C THR A 318 18.82 12.99 2.07
N LEU A 319 18.68 11.67 2.16
CA LEU A 319 17.81 10.98 3.10
C LEU A 319 18.18 11.28 4.56
N ARG A 320 17.19 11.75 5.32
CA ARG A 320 17.28 12.04 6.76
C ARG A 320 16.42 11.09 7.58
N GLU A 321 15.35 10.58 6.99
CA GLU A 321 14.39 9.70 7.66
C GLU A 321 14.12 8.44 6.83
N LEU A 322 14.20 7.28 7.47
CA LEU A 322 13.87 5.98 6.88
C LEU A 322 12.89 5.23 7.80
N TYR A 323 11.73 4.89 7.25
CA TYR A 323 10.67 4.17 7.94
C TYR A 323 10.40 2.84 7.22
N LEU A 324 10.54 1.72 7.94
CA LEU A 324 10.29 0.38 7.41
C LEU A 324 9.22 -0.30 8.26
N ASN A 325 8.05 -0.59 7.72
CA ASN A 325 6.97 -1.25 8.45
C ASN A 325 6.51 -2.48 7.69
N GLU A 326 6.62 -3.67 8.28
CA GLU A 326 6.21 -4.93 7.63
C GLU A 326 6.89 -5.11 6.26
N VAL A 327 8.21 -4.92 6.24
CA VAL A 327 9.03 -5.08 5.05
C VAL A 327 9.70 -6.44 5.06
N TYR A 328 9.53 -7.19 3.97
CA TYR A 328 10.07 -8.54 3.83
C TYR A 328 11.22 -8.54 2.83
N LEU A 329 12.41 -8.99 3.26
CA LEU A 329 13.57 -9.16 2.39
C LEU A 329 13.46 -10.49 1.66
N LYS A 330 13.42 -10.45 0.33
CA LYS A 330 13.40 -11.65 -0.51
C LYS A 330 14.76 -12.32 -0.53
N ALA A 331 14.78 -13.59 -0.16
CA ALA A 331 15.95 -14.45 -0.19
C ALA A 331 15.64 -15.73 -0.97
N GLU A 332 16.48 -16.05 -1.94
CA GLU A 332 16.43 -17.32 -2.67
C GLU A 332 17.40 -18.29 -1.99
N GLN A 333 17.05 -19.58 -1.95
CA GLN A 333 17.90 -20.64 -1.43
C GLN A 333 17.90 -21.81 -2.42
N GLY A 334 19.10 -22.26 -2.79
CA GLY A 334 19.31 -23.39 -3.69
C GLY A 334 20.75 -23.90 -3.65
N GLN A 335 21.03 -24.90 -4.48
CA GLN A 335 22.38 -25.45 -4.57
C GLN A 335 23.38 -24.40 -5.09
N ASN A 336 24.42 -24.11 -4.31
CA ASN A 336 25.42 -23.05 -4.48
C ASN A 336 24.88 -21.61 -4.42
N LEU A 337 23.62 -21.41 -4.00
CA LEU A 337 23.01 -20.08 -3.86
C LEU A 337 22.44 -19.94 -2.46
N ASN A 338 23.09 -19.14 -1.61
CA ASN A 338 22.64 -18.83 -0.26
C ASN A 338 22.26 -20.09 0.54
N GLU A 339 23.06 -21.16 0.38
CA GLU A 339 22.76 -22.50 0.93
C GLU A 339 22.52 -22.46 2.44
N ASP A 340 23.29 -21.67 3.16
CA ASP A 340 23.25 -21.49 4.61
C ASP A 340 22.36 -20.33 5.07
N SER A 341 21.67 -19.64 4.14
CA SER A 341 20.85 -18.46 4.41
C SER A 341 21.62 -17.25 4.97
N LYS A 342 22.93 -17.15 4.71
CA LYS A 342 23.79 -16.07 5.25
C LYS A 342 24.22 -15.01 4.23
N GLN A 343 23.95 -15.23 2.94
CA GLN A 343 24.30 -14.27 1.90
C GLN A 343 23.38 -13.05 1.93
N ILE A 344 22.07 -13.24 2.15
CA ILE A 344 21.09 -12.16 2.13
C ILE A 344 20.56 -11.92 3.55
N LEU A 345 20.95 -10.81 4.18
CA LEU A 345 20.62 -10.51 5.58
C LEU A 345 20.19 -9.06 5.81
N TRP A 346 19.28 -8.84 6.76
CA TRP A 346 18.89 -7.50 7.20
C TRP A 346 20.03 -6.77 7.92
N ILE A 347 20.75 -7.46 8.79
CA ILE A 347 21.78 -6.92 9.68
C ILE A 347 23.16 -7.43 9.25
N GLY A 348 23.30 -8.74 9.06
CA GLY A 348 24.58 -9.41 8.79
C GLY A 348 25.10 -10.21 9.99
N LEU A 349 26.26 -10.83 9.81
CA LEU A 349 26.91 -11.64 10.85
C LEU A 349 27.85 -10.79 11.72
N PRO A 350 27.90 -11.02 13.04
CA PRO A 350 28.74 -10.25 13.95
C PRO A 350 30.23 -10.54 13.70
N ASN A 351 31.05 -9.48 13.73
CA ASN A 351 32.51 -9.49 13.59
C ASN A 351 33.03 -10.12 12.29
N GLN A 352 32.15 -10.32 11.31
CA GLN A 352 32.47 -10.81 10.00
C GLN A 352 32.29 -9.68 8.99
N ARG A 353 33.15 -9.65 7.98
CA ARG A 353 32.98 -8.76 6.84
C ARG A 353 32.14 -9.50 5.79
N PRO A 354 31.11 -8.87 5.20
CA PRO A 354 30.39 -9.49 4.10
C PRO A 354 31.36 -9.79 2.95
N GLY A 355 31.16 -10.95 2.32
CA GLY A 355 31.79 -11.32 1.07
C GLY A 355 31.34 -10.43 -0.10
N LEU A 356 31.92 -10.66 -1.27
CA LEU A 356 31.59 -9.87 -2.47
C LEU A 356 30.15 -10.06 -2.94
N ASP A 357 29.60 -11.25 -2.69
CA ASP A 357 28.24 -11.64 -3.10
C ASP A 357 27.23 -11.53 -1.94
N ASP A 358 27.66 -11.05 -0.77
CA ASP A 358 26.81 -10.91 0.41
C ASP A 358 26.07 -9.56 0.41
N ASP A 359 24.78 -9.64 0.69
CA ASP A 359 23.84 -8.54 0.73
C ASP A 359 23.34 -8.29 2.16
N TRP A 360 24.11 -7.51 2.92
CA TRP A 360 23.79 -7.17 4.31
C TRP A 360 23.32 -5.71 4.43
N MET A 361 22.04 -5.53 4.69
CA MET A 361 21.37 -4.24 4.45
C MET A 361 21.72 -3.14 5.46
N ALA A 362 21.84 -3.44 6.75
CA ALA A 362 22.00 -2.42 7.78
C ALA A 362 23.29 -1.58 7.61
N MET A 363 24.42 -2.23 7.35
CA MET A 363 25.69 -1.52 7.08
C MET A 363 25.67 -0.83 5.72
N THR A 364 25.06 -1.44 4.69
CA THR A 364 24.87 -0.82 3.38
C THR A 364 24.12 0.52 3.48
N ILE A 365 23.03 0.56 4.25
CA ILE A 365 22.26 1.79 4.52
C ILE A 365 23.13 2.81 5.26
N ARG A 366 23.87 2.38 6.29
CA ARG A 366 24.74 3.29 7.05
C ARG A 366 25.83 3.92 6.17
N GLU A 367 26.46 3.13 5.32
CA GLU A 367 27.52 3.58 4.42
C GLU A 367 26.99 4.59 3.39
N SER A 368 25.78 4.35 2.89
CA SER A 368 25.20 5.10 1.77
C SER A 368 24.35 6.29 2.22
N CYS A 369 23.92 6.34 3.48
CA CYS A 369 23.02 7.37 4.01
C CYS A 369 23.67 8.20 5.14
N PRO A 370 24.70 9.02 4.85
CA PRO A 370 25.47 9.73 5.88
C PRO A 370 24.67 10.81 6.64
N LYS A 371 23.54 11.26 6.09
CA LYS A 371 22.65 12.26 6.70
C LYS A 371 21.47 11.65 7.46
N LEU A 372 21.41 10.31 7.59
CA LEU A 372 20.32 9.62 8.25
C LEU A 372 20.29 9.94 9.75
N GLN A 373 19.22 10.60 10.19
CA GLN A 373 19.02 11.02 11.57
C GLN A 373 17.99 10.12 12.26
N ASN A 374 16.90 9.82 11.55
CA ASN A 374 15.82 8.97 12.01
C ASN A 374 15.76 7.70 11.17
N CYS A 375 15.87 6.54 11.83
CA CYS A 375 15.56 5.25 11.24
C CYS A 375 14.63 4.53 12.20
N ARG A 376 13.47 4.09 11.72
CA ARG A 376 12.54 3.27 12.50
C ARG A 376 12.10 2.08 11.67
N ALA A 377 12.07 0.92 12.31
CA ALA A 377 11.66 -0.32 11.72
C ALA A 377 10.69 -1.06 12.65
N SER A 378 9.65 -1.66 12.08
CA SER A 378 8.77 -2.61 12.75
C SER A 378 8.52 -3.78 11.83
N PHE A 379 8.44 -4.99 12.40
CA PHE A 379 8.06 -6.19 11.67
C PHE A 379 8.91 -6.45 10.40
N LEU A 380 10.23 -6.29 10.50
CA LEU A 380 11.14 -6.76 9.44
C LEU A 380 11.12 -8.29 9.43
N GLY A 381 11.02 -8.87 8.23
CA GLY A 381 10.99 -10.31 8.04
C GLY A 381 11.67 -10.75 6.75
N TYR A 382 11.67 -12.05 6.51
CA TYR A 382 12.15 -12.65 5.26
C TYR A 382 11.00 -13.25 4.48
N ASP A 383 11.08 -13.16 3.17
CA ASP A 383 10.31 -13.98 2.25
C ASP A 383 11.31 -14.91 1.55
N LEU A 384 11.20 -16.22 1.81
CA LEU A 384 12.16 -17.22 1.38
C LEU A 384 11.56 -18.06 0.24
N TYR A 385 12.29 -18.15 -0.86
CA TYR A 385 12.03 -19.12 -1.93
C TYR A 385 13.00 -20.28 -1.85
N THR A 386 12.48 -21.49 -1.64
CA THR A 386 13.27 -22.73 -1.61
C THR A 386 13.17 -23.45 -2.95
N ARG A 387 14.30 -23.56 -3.66
CA ARG A 387 14.40 -24.29 -4.94
C ARG A 387 14.34 -25.80 -4.73
N ASP A 388 13.90 -26.51 -5.77
CA ASP A 388 13.81 -27.99 -5.76
C ASP A 388 15.19 -28.69 -5.86
N ASP A 389 16.26 -27.93 -6.09
CA ASP A 389 17.63 -28.44 -6.27
C ASP A 389 18.38 -28.65 -4.94
N LEU A 390 17.74 -28.43 -3.79
CA LEU A 390 18.32 -28.69 -2.48
C LEU A 390 18.39 -30.20 -2.17
N PRO A 391 19.52 -30.70 -1.63
CA PRO A 391 19.67 -32.12 -1.33
C PRO A 391 18.64 -32.59 -0.29
N PRO A 392 18.06 -33.81 -0.45
CA PRO A 392 16.94 -34.27 0.38
C PRO A 392 17.26 -34.53 1.86
N SER A 393 18.51 -34.45 2.30
CA SER A 393 18.87 -34.50 3.73
C SER A 393 20.38 -34.26 3.94
N PRO A 394 20.80 -33.68 5.09
CA PRO A 394 19.96 -33.00 6.06
C PRO A 394 19.74 -31.58 5.56
N ALA A 395 18.52 -31.30 5.07
CA ALA A 395 18.08 -29.92 4.94
C ALA A 395 18.18 -29.29 6.34
N PRO A 396 18.82 -28.12 6.52
CA PRO A 396 18.79 -27.45 7.81
C PRO A 396 17.32 -27.30 8.22
N SER A 397 16.98 -27.74 9.44
CA SER A 397 15.60 -27.80 9.94
C SER A 397 14.92 -26.43 10.01
N SER A 398 15.68 -25.36 9.81
CA SER A 398 15.25 -23.97 9.71
C SER A 398 16.34 -23.14 9.02
N PRO A 399 16.01 -22.16 8.17
CA PRO A 399 17.02 -21.26 7.59
C PRO A 399 17.71 -20.43 8.69
N ASP A 400 19.04 -20.37 8.65
CA ASP A 400 19.90 -19.72 9.66
C ASP A 400 20.16 -18.24 9.32
N PHE A 401 19.07 -17.49 9.15
CA PHE A 401 19.13 -16.03 9.01
C PHE A 401 19.57 -15.36 10.33
N ASP A 402 19.67 -14.03 10.32
CA ASP A 402 20.09 -13.21 11.47
C ASP A 402 19.01 -13.01 12.55
N PHE A 403 18.08 -13.95 12.75
CA PHE A 403 17.01 -13.86 13.76
C PHE A 403 17.53 -13.78 15.20
N VAL A 404 18.64 -14.46 15.49
CA VAL A 404 19.20 -14.56 16.84
C VAL A 404 19.98 -13.30 17.19
N ASP A 405 19.71 -12.73 18.37
CA ASP A 405 20.50 -11.62 18.92
C ASP A 405 21.86 -12.15 19.43
N PRO A 406 23.00 -11.78 18.82
CA PRO A 406 24.31 -12.27 19.25
C PRO A 406 24.69 -11.81 20.66
N CYS A 407 24.02 -10.78 21.20
CA CYS A 407 24.24 -10.29 22.55
C CYS A 407 23.38 -11.03 23.61
N GLY A 408 22.47 -11.91 23.19
CA GLY A 408 21.58 -12.62 24.12
C GLY A 408 20.53 -11.75 24.81
N LEU A 409 20.29 -10.51 24.34
CA LEU A 409 19.37 -9.56 24.97
C LEU A 409 17.93 -9.63 24.45
N GLY A 410 17.65 -10.53 23.50
CA GLY A 410 16.33 -10.68 22.90
C GLY A 410 15.89 -9.50 22.02
N ARG A 411 16.84 -8.69 21.50
CA ARG A 411 16.52 -7.58 20.60
C ARG A 411 15.97 -8.10 19.28
N SER A 412 14.85 -7.54 18.82
CA SER A 412 14.25 -7.89 17.52
C SER A 412 15.18 -7.54 16.35
N ILE A 413 14.95 -8.15 15.17
CA ILE A 413 15.66 -7.77 13.93
C ILE A 413 15.51 -6.27 13.69
N ALA A 414 14.29 -5.74 13.82
CA ALA A 414 14.01 -4.33 13.61
C ALA A 414 14.84 -3.41 14.53
N GLN A 415 14.93 -3.74 15.82
CA GLN A 415 15.76 -2.97 16.76
C GLN A 415 17.24 -3.04 16.37
N ARG A 416 17.76 -4.23 16.10
CA ARG A 416 19.18 -4.42 15.73
C ARG A 416 19.53 -3.74 14.40
N PHE A 417 18.63 -3.80 13.42
CA PHE A 417 18.75 -3.07 12.15
C PHE A 417 18.89 -1.58 12.38
N VAL A 418 17.98 -0.96 13.15
CA VAL A 418 18.02 0.48 13.47
C VAL A 418 19.31 0.85 14.21
N GLU A 419 19.72 0.02 15.16
CA GLU A 419 20.95 0.24 15.91
C GLU A 419 22.18 0.26 15.00
N VAL A 420 22.30 -0.71 14.09
CA VAL A 420 23.43 -0.77 13.13
C VAL A 420 23.34 0.35 12.09
N ALA A 421 22.18 0.58 11.49
CA ALA A 421 21.98 1.60 10.46
C ALA A 421 22.27 3.03 10.97
N LEU A 422 21.91 3.35 12.22
CA LEU A 422 22.22 4.64 12.86
C LEU A 422 23.60 4.69 13.54
N GLY A 423 24.32 3.57 13.54
CA GLY A 423 25.67 3.48 14.07
C GLY A 423 25.78 3.47 15.59
N TYR A 424 24.83 2.88 16.31
CA TYR A 424 24.93 2.64 17.75
C TYR A 424 25.92 1.53 18.08
N ALA A 425 26.75 1.76 19.11
CA ALA A 425 27.62 0.74 19.66
C ALA A 425 26.80 -0.48 20.11
N GLN A 426 27.26 -1.67 19.72
CA GLN A 426 26.57 -2.91 20.06
C GLN A 426 26.96 -3.33 21.50
N PRO A 427 26.01 -3.89 22.27
CA PRO A 427 26.32 -4.54 23.53
C PRO A 427 27.36 -5.68 23.32
N PRO A 428 28.13 -6.04 24.34
CA PRO A 428 28.98 -7.22 24.26
C PRO A 428 28.12 -8.49 24.12
N ALA A 429 28.73 -9.56 23.61
CA ALA A 429 28.13 -10.89 23.63
C ALA A 429 28.02 -11.43 25.06
N MET A 430 27.31 -12.55 25.25
CA MET A 430 27.14 -13.16 26.57
C MET A 430 28.47 -13.59 27.23
N ASP A 431 29.49 -13.86 26.43
CA ASP A 431 30.86 -14.17 26.87
C ASP A 431 31.72 -12.93 27.14
N GLY A 432 31.16 -11.72 26.99
CA GLY A 432 31.86 -10.45 27.16
C GLY A 432 32.65 -9.98 25.93
N SER A 433 32.68 -10.76 24.84
CA SER A 433 33.36 -10.37 23.61
C SER A 433 32.67 -9.19 22.92
N THR A 434 33.44 -8.39 22.19
CA THR A 434 32.91 -7.24 21.45
C THR A 434 32.11 -7.70 20.25
N VAL A 435 30.95 -7.10 20.02
CA VAL A 435 30.16 -7.30 18.81
C VAL A 435 30.28 -6.06 17.92
N SER A 436 30.60 -6.27 16.65
CA SER A 436 30.67 -5.21 15.64
C SER A 436 30.13 -5.72 14.31
N TYR A 437 29.54 -4.84 13.51
CA TYR A 437 29.09 -5.16 12.16
C TYR A 437 29.95 -4.38 11.18
N LEU A 438 30.69 -5.10 10.34
CA LEU A 438 31.72 -4.51 9.50
C LEU A 438 31.14 -4.01 8.17
N PRO A 439 31.62 -2.88 7.64
CA PRO A 439 31.25 -2.41 6.31
C PRO A 439 31.76 -3.36 5.23
N SER A 440 31.19 -3.33 4.02
CA SER A 440 31.64 -4.22 2.95
C SER A 440 33.08 -3.93 2.51
N LEU A 441 33.47 -2.66 2.50
CA LEU A 441 34.82 -2.24 2.14
C LEU A 441 35.62 -1.80 3.37
N SER A 442 36.87 -2.25 3.48
CA SER A 442 37.77 -1.84 4.57
C SER A 442 38.08 -0.34 4.58
N SER A 443 37.97 0.33 3.44
CA SER A 443 38.05 1.79 3.33
C SER A 443 37.01 2.51 4.19
N ASN A 444 35.90 1.86 4.52
CA ASN A 444 34.80 2.42 5.29
C ASN A 444 34.88 2.08 6.79
N ASP A 445 35.96 1.44 7.25
CA ASP A 445 36.16 1.07 8.67
C ASP A 445 36.19 2.30 9.60
N TYR A 446 36.35 3.51 9.07
CA TYR A 446 36.20 4.75 9.85
C TYR A 446 34.81 4.87 10.50
N LEU A 447 33.77 4.25 9.93
CA LEU A 447 32.42 4.22 10.51
C LEU A 447 32.40 3.50 11.86
N LEU A 448 33.25 2.50 12.07
CA LEU A 448 33.39 1.80 13.36
C LEU A 448 34.01 2.69 14.45
N LYS A 449 34.68 3.77 14.05
CA LYS A 449 35.21 4.79 14.98
C LYS A 449 34.19 5.89 15.27
N GLN A 450 33.18 6.06 14.43
CA GLN A 450 32.12 7.07 14.54
C GLN A 450 30.83 6.50 15.17
N MET A 451 30.97 5.53 16.07
CA MET A 451 29.82 4.91 16.73
C MET A 451 29.20 5.85 17.76
N ARG A 452 27.86 5.88 17.82
CA ARG A 452 27.11 6.54 18.89
C ARG A 452 27.21 5.70 20.16
N PRO A 453 27.60 6.28 21.31
CA PRO A 453 27.68 5.53 22.55
C PRO A 453 26.30 5.06 22.99
N ARG A 454 26.22 3.81 23.47
CA ARG A 454 25.00 3.24 24.03
C ARG A 454 24.98 3.46 25.55
N ALA A 455 24.39 4.56 26.00
CA ALA A 455 24.24 4.83 27.44
C ALA A 455 23.14 3.98 28.10
N ARG A 456 22.11 3.60 27.33
CA ARG A 456 20.97 2.79 27.79
C ARG A 456 20.38 1.96 26.65
N ALA A 457 19.49 1.03 26.99
CA ALA A 457 18.62 0.41 26.01
C ALA A 457 17.74 1.46 25.31
N LEU A 458 17.54 1.29 24.00
CA LEU A 458 16.61 2.11 23.23
C LEU A 458 15.18 1.85 23.71
N ARG A 459 14.38 2.91 23.82
CA ARG A 459 12.94 2.82 24.04
C ARG A 459 12.26 2.35 22.76
N VAL A 460 11.08 1.76 22.89
CA VAL A 460 10.29 1.29 21.75
C VAL A 460 10.11 2.38 20.68
N THR A 461 9.77 3.62 21.08
CA THR A 461 9.63 4.77 20.17
C THR A 461 10.92 5.22 19.45
N GLU A 462 12.09 4.71 19.86
CA GLU A 462 13.38 5.06 19.26
C GLU A 462 13.80 4.09 18.15
N TYR A 463 13.16 2.94 18.03
CA TYR A 463 13.40 1.99 16.93
C TYR A 463 12.11 1.54 16.23
N ASP A 464 10.98 1.42 16.92
CA ASP A 464 9.72 0.93 16.36
C ASP A 464 8.97 2.05 15.64
N VAL A 465 8.59 1.82 14.38
CA VAL A 465 7.92 2.84 13.55
C VAL A 465 6.49 3.07 13.99
N ASN A 466 5.76 2.02 14.36
CA ASN A 466 4.36 2.15 14.79
C ASN A 466 4.26 2.95 16.10
N ALA A 467 5.12 2.64 17.08
CA ALA A 467 5.18 3.38 18.32
C ALA A 467 5.65 4.83 18.10
N TYR A 468 6.64 5.05 17.24
CA TYR A 468 7.14 6.39 16.92
C TYR A 468 6.07 7.26 16.26
N GLN A 469 5.39 6.76 15.22
CA GLN A 469 4.35 7.49 14.49
C GLN A 469 3.06 7.67 15.30
N THR A 470 2.86 6.91 16.38
CA THR A 470 1.80 7.18 17.37
C THR A 470 2.17 8.37 18.26
N ALA A 471 3.45 8.51 18.61
CA ALA A 471 3.93 9.56 19.52
C ALA A 471 4.28 10.88 18.80
N VAL A 472 4.65 10.81 17.52
CA VAL A 472 5.12 11.94 16.70
C VAL A 472 4.27 12.02 15.43
N ARG A 473 3.94 13.24 15.00
CA ARG A 473 3.20 13.47 13.76
C ARG A 473 3.94 12.81 12.58
N ASN A 474 3.27 11.86 11.95
CA ASN A 474 3.74 11.21 10.73
C ASN A 474 3.72 12.19 9.55
N VAL A 475 4.88 12.47 8.96
CA VAL A 475 5.08 13.41 7.85
C VAL A 475 5.07 12.75 6.46
N THR A 476 4.97 11.41 6.42
CA THR A 476 4.95 10.58 5.21
C THR A 476 3.54 9.99 5.01
N SER A 477 3.23 8.78 5.47
CA SER A 477 1.90 8.16 5.32
C SER A 477 0.78 8.83 6.11
N GLY A 478 1.07 9.81 6.98
CA GLY A 478 0.07 10.55 7.75
C GLY A 478 -1.04 11.21 6.91
N TRP A 479 -0.75 11.54 5.65
CA TRP A 479 -1.70 12.09 4.69
C TRP A 479 -2.83 11.12 4.32
N GLN A 480 -2.61 9.80 4.44
CA GLN A 480 -3.67 8.79 4.24
C GLN A 480 -4.77 8.93 5.29
N ARG A 481 -4.40 9.21 6.54
CA ARG A 481 -5.37 9.39 7.63
C ARG A 481 -6.12 10.71 7.52
N SER A 482 -5.43 11.79 7.16
CA SER A 482 -6.03 13.12 7.02
C SER A 482 -5.31 13.93 5.96
N ILE A 483 -5.98 14.21 4.85
CA ILE A 483 -5.39 14.99 3.74
C ILE A 483 -5.34 16.50 4.04
N ASP A 484 -6.09 16.97 5.04
CA ASP A 484 -6.10 18.36 5.48
C ASP A 484 -5.43 18.60 6.83
N GLY A 485 -5.07 17.53 7.55
CA GLY A 485 -4.51 17.56 8.90
C GLY A 485 -5.50 18.06 9.97
N VAL A 486 -6.79 18.12 9.66
CA VAL A 486 -7.85 18.62 10.55
C VAL A 486 -8.82 17.49 10.90
N PHE A 487 -9.39 16.84 9.89
CA PHE A 487 -10.34 15.76 10.08
C PHE A 487 -9.80 14.45 9.49
N PRO A 488 -10.07 13.31 10.14
CA PRO A 488 -9.87 12.01 9.50
C PRO A 488 -10.66 11.94 8.19
N ASN A 489 -10.07 11.28 7.21
CA ASN A 489 -10.71 11.04 5.94
C ASN A 489 -11.71 9.86 6.07
N CYS A 490 -12.99 10.14 6.31
CA CYS A 490 -13.97 9.07 6.50
C CYS A 490 -14.37 8.40 5.17
N ASN A 491 -14.32 7.07 5.11
CA ASN A 491 -14.82 6.24 4.00
C ASN A 491 -15.74 5.08 4.47
N SER A 492 -16.24 5.13 5.71
CA SER A 492 -16.99 4.01 6.32
C SER A 492 -18.18 3.54 5.48
N GLY A 493 -18.96 4.46 4.91
CA GLY A 493 -20.08 4.10 4.02
C GLY A 493 -19.62 3.45 2.71
N THR A 494 -18.48 3.85 2.15
CA THR A 494 -17.89 3.20 0.97
C THR A 494 -17.42 1.79 1.30
N LEU A 495 -16.86 1.60 2.50
CA LEU A 495 -16.39 0.30 2.98
C LEU A 495 -17.53 -0.67 3.23
N GLU A 496 -18.58 -0.24 3.94
CA GLU A 496 -19.79 -1.03 4.16
C GLU A 496 -20.40 -1.51 2.83
N GLU A 497 -20.46 -0.63 1.84
CA GLU A 497 -20.97 -0.95 0.51
C GLU A 497 -20.06 -1.96 -0.22
N LEU A 498 -18.74 -1.80 -0.14
CA LEU A 498 -17.78 -2.73 -0.73
C LEU A 498 -17.88 -4.11 -0.08
N HIS A 499 -18.01 -4.16 1.25
CA HIS A 499 -18.23 -5.40 2.00
C HIS A 499 -19.52 -6.10 1.55
N TYR A 500 -20.62 -5.36 1.43
CA TYR A 500 -21.89 -5.91 0.95
C TYR A 500 -21.74 -6.54 -0.45
N ILE A 501 -21.05 -5.86 -1.37
CA ILE A 501 -20.78 -6.40 -2.70
C ILE A 501 -19.92 -7.68 -2.62
N ALA A 502 -18.85 -7.66 -1.82
CA ALA A 502 -17.93 -8.78 -1.66
C ALA A 502 -18.63 -10.01 -1.03
N GLU A 503 -19.41 -9.82 0.03
CA GLU A 503 -20.19 -10.86 0.70
C GLU A 503 -21.22 -11.48 -0.25
N THR A 504 -21.94 -10.65 -1.01
CA THR A 504 -22.94 -11.12 -1.98
C THR A 504 -22.27 -11.94 -3.10
N ALA A 505 -21.11 -11.50 -3.59
CA ALA A 505 -20.31 -12.27 -4.55
C ALA A 505 -19.83 -13.60 -3.95
N CYS A 506 -19.39 -13.63 -2.69
CA CYS A 506 -19.00 -14.85 -1.99
C CYS A 506 -20.17 -15.84 -1.86
N GLN A 507 -21.37 -15.37 -1.55
CA GLN A 507 -22.57 -16.22 -1.48
C GLN A 507 -22.83 -16.90 -2.83
N GLY A 508 -22.71 -16.16 -3.95
CA GLY A 508 -22.80 -16.74 -5.28
C GLY A 508 -21.75 -17.82 -5.55
N MET A 509 -20.50 -17.58 -5.14
CA MET A 509 -19.41 -18.56 -5.30
C MET A 509 -19.65 -19.84 -4.48
N ASN A 510 -20.13 -19.71 -3.24
CA ASN A 510 -20.47 -20.84 -2.38
C ASN A 510 -21.60 -21.70 -2.98
N GLU A 511 -22.58 -21.06 -3.63
CA GLU A 511 -23.67 -21.77 -4.31
C GLU A 511 -23.16 -22.58 -5.51
N ILE A 512 -22.24 -22.04 -6.32
CA ILE A 512 -21.57 -22.79 -7.39
C ILE A 512 -20.84 -24.02 -6.83
N GLN A 513 -20.09 -23.85 -5.73
CA GLN A 513 -19.37 -24.95 -5.11
C GLN A 513 -20.32 -26.02 -4.58
N ARG A 514 -21.45 -25.62 -3.96
CA ARG A 514 -22.49 -26.55 -3.49
C ARG A 514 -23.08 -27.35 -4.64
N GLN A 515 -23.51 -26.70 -5.72
CA GLN A 515 -24.05 -27.37 -6.89
C GLN A 515 -23.04 -28.35 -7.51
N ARG A 516 -21.74 -27.97 -7.56
CA ARG A 516 -20.68 -28.86 -8.06
C ARG A 516 -20.52 -30.11 -7.19
N ASN A 517 -20.57 -29.98 -5.87
CA ASN A 517 -20.47 -31.09 -4.94
C ASN A 517 -21.70 -32.01 -5.01
N GLU A 518 -22.89 -31.45 -5.19
CA GLU A 518 -24.13 -32.22 -5.38
C GLU A 518 -24.12 -33.04 -6.67
N HIS A 519 -23.57 -32.50 -7.77
CA HIS A 519 -23.41 -33.23 -9.04
C HIS A 519 -22.35 -34.33 -8.96
N MET A 520 -21.27 -34.14 -8.19
CA MET A 520 -20.25 -35.18 -7.96
C MET A 520 -20.80 -36.34 -7.11
N ASN A 521 -21.56 -36.05 -6.06
CA ASN A 521 -22.16 -37.07 -5.19
C ASN A 521 -23.31 -37.84 -5.87
N GLN A 522 -23.93 -37.30 -6.92
CA GLN A 522 -24.93 -38.01 -7.72
C GLN A 522 -24.31 -38.94 -8.79
N GLY A 523 -23.01 -38.80 -9.08
CA GLY A 523 -22.27 -39.67 -10.01
C GLY A 523 -21.78 -41.00 -9.41
N GLU A 524 -21.66 -41.10 -8.08
CA GLU A 524 -21.25 -42.34 -7.39
C GLU A 524 -22.43 -43.19 -6.88
N GLY A 525 -23.67 -42.71 -7.03
CA GLY A 525 -24.89 -43.39 -6.56
C GLY A 525 -25.62 -44.26 -7.59
N ALA A 526 -25.09 -44.38 -8.81
CA ALA A 526 -25.78 -45.04 -9.93
C ALA A 526 -24.91 -46.08 -10.64
N ASP A 527 -24.22 -46.95 -9.90
CA ASP A 527 -23.94 -48.31 -10.36
C ASP A 527 -23.58 -49.20 -9.16
N GLY A 528 -24.62 -49.83 -8.59
CA GLY A 528 -24.52 -50.73 -7.45
C GLY A 528 -25.38 -51.97 -7.67
N GLY A 529 -24.92 -52.86 -8.56
CA GLY A 529 -25.55 -54.16 -8.80
C GLY A 529 -24.66 -55.15 -9.54
N GLY A 530 -23.75 -55.84 -8.82
CA GLY A 530 -23.18 -57.12 -9.30
C GLY A 530 -21.75 -57.46 -8.89
N GLY A 531 -21.60 -58.08 -7.71
CA GLY A 531 -20.61 -59.07 -7.25
C GLY A 531 -19.19 -59.22 -7.84
N GLY A 532 -18.19 -59.29 -6.95
CA GLY A 532 -16.90 -59.95 -7.19
C GLY A 532 -15.76 -59.50 -6.27
N ASP A 533 -15.29 -60.40 -5.41
CA ASP A 533 -14.25 -60.24 -4.38
C ASP A 533 -12.85 -59.82 -4.88
N GLY A 534 -12.07 -59.13 -4.03
CA GLY A 534 -10.59 -59.15 -4.10
C GLY A 534 -9.84 -57.92 -3.54
N HIS A 535 -9.10 -58.12 -2.44
CA HIS A 535 -8.25 -57.21 -1.66
C HIS A 535 -7.49 -56.07 -2.39
N GLY A 536 -7.44 -54.90 -1.74
CA GLY A 536 -6.46 -53.82 -1.96
C GLY A 536 -6.47 -52.80 -0.82
N ASP A 537 -5.36 -52.73 -0.09
CA ASP A 537 -5.11 -51.90 1.10
C ASP A 537 -4.76 -50.45 0.72
N GLY A 538 -4.82 -49.55 1.71
CA GLY A 538 -5.10 -48.12 1.55
C GLY A 538 -4.03 -47.18 0.96
N GLY A 539 -4.48 -45.99 0.55
CA GLY A 539 -3.62 -44.90 0.09
C GLY A 539 -4.38 -43.70 -0.50
N ASN A 540 -5.17 -43.01 0.32
CA ASN A 540 -5.94 -41.82 -0.05
C ASN A 540 -5.06 -40.55 -0.08
N GLY A 541 -5.29 -39.65 -1.04
CA GLY A 541 -4.61 -38.34 -1.11
C GLY A 541 -4.93 -37.56 -2.39
N GLY A 542 -6.04 -36.82 -2.36
CA GLY A 542 -6.63 -36.13 -3.51
C GLY A 542 -5.76 -35.06 -4.16
N ALA A 543 -5.80 -35.03 -5.49
CA ALA A 543 -5.32 -33.94 -6.32
C ALA A 543 -6.36 -32.80 -6.33
N GLY A 544 -6.02 -31.69 -5.68
CA GLY A 544 -6.86 -30.51 -5.55
C GLY A 544 -7.01 -29.75 -6.88
N ALA A 545 -8.27 -29.54 -7.26
CA ALA A 545 -8.66 -28.62 -8.32
C ALA A 545 -8.40 -27.17 -7.90
N GLY A 546 -7.42 -26.53 -8.54
CA GLY A 546 -7.15 -25.11 -8.43
C GLY A 546 -8.29 -24.27 -9.00
N GLY A 547 -8.59 -23.15 -8.33
CA GLY A 547 -9.44 -22.07 -8.86
C GLY A 547 -10.49 -21.53 -7.90
N GLY A 548 -10.96 -22.33 -6.92
CA GLY A 548 -12.02 -21.90 -6.00
C GLY A 548 -11.53 -21.33 -4.66
N GLY A 549 -10.43 -21.87 -4.11
CA GLY A 549 -9.94 -21.52 -2.77
C GLY A 549 -9.38 -20.11 -2.65
N GLY A 550 -8.66 -19.63 -3.66
CA GLY A 550 -8.00 -18.31 -3.62
C GLY A 550 -8.97 -17.13 -3.65
N LEU A 551 -10.11 -17.25 -4.32
CA LEU A 551 -11.11 -16.17 -4.41
C LEU A 551 -11.88 -15.97 -3.09
N ALA A 552 -12.27 -17.07 -2.44
CA ALA A 552 -12.92 -17.00 -1.13
C ALA A 552 -11.94 -16.54 -0.03
N GLU A 553 -10.67 -16.99 -0.05
CA GLU A 553 -9.64 -16.48 0.86
C GLU A 553 -9.30 -15.00 0.60
N ASN A 554 -9.25 -14.54 -0.65
CA ASN A 554 -9.00 -13.13 -0.96
C ASN A 554 -10.17 -12.21 -0.57
N LEU A 555 -11.42 -12.72 -0.59
CA LEU A 555 -12.61 -11.95 -0.23
C LEU A 555 -12.93 -11.99 1.27
N LEU A 556 -12.59 -13.08 1.99
CA LEU A 556 -12.75 -13.21 3.44
C LEU A 556 -11.67 -12.49 4.25
N ASN A 557 -10.55 -12.12 3.62
CA ASN A 557 -9.43 -11.41 4.27
C ASN A 557 -9.55 -9.87 4.19
N LEU A 558 -10.68 -9.32 3.72
CA LEU A 558 -10.98 -7.89 3.72
C LEU A 558 -11.27 -7.41 5.15
N ASN A 559 -10.27 -7.38 6.03
CA ASN A 559 -10.36 -6.65 7.29
C ASN A 559 -9.76 -5.27 7.05
N PHE A 560 -10.60 -4.31 6.68
CA PHE A 560 -10.22 -2.90 6.80
C PHE A 560 -10.05 -2.64 8.29
N ALA A 561 -8.82 -2.30 8.70
CA ALA A 561 -8.57 -1.86 10.06
C ALA A 561 -9.54 -0.73 10.39
N GLU A 562 -10.32 -0.88 11.47
CA GLU A 562 -11.09 0.22 12.06
C GLU A 562 -10.13 1.39 12.32
N GLU A 563 -10.42 2.56 11.75
CA GLU A 563 -9.60 3.79 11.80
C GLU A 563 -9.36 4.34 13.21
#